data_AF-A0A1C5N8S7-F1
#
_entry.id   AF-A0A1C5N8S7-F1
#
_cell.length_a   1.000
_cell.length_b   1.000
_cell.length_c   1.000
_cell.angle_alpha   90.00
_cell.angle_beta   90.00
_cell.angle_gamma   90.00
#
_symmetry.space_group_name_H-M   'P 1'
#
loop_
_entity.id
_entity.type
_entity.pdbx_description
1 polymer ?
#
loop_
_entity_poly.entity_id
_entity_poly.type
_entity_poly.pdbx_seq_one_letter_code
_entity_poly.pdbx_strand_id
1 'polypeptide(L)'
;MSLLTITGLSHSYGDHVLYRNAEFTLNKGEHIGIVGQNGTGKSTLIKICTEQVIPDQGRIVRQPGITVGYLDQYAELEEYLTVKEFLRSAFSHLYKTEEKMNRLYEGAAKGEDGMLVRAARYQEYLEQCDFYSVETRIRQVASGLGLTGMGLDRLVSHMSGGQRAKVILAKFILERPDVLLLDEPTNFLDQEQVTWLGEYLTGIENAFLLVSHDDHFLEVTSNRICDIDNDTITKYHGTYSEFVQKKTRLRDDYQRQYAAQQKEIKKTEEFIRKNIAGRNARMARGRQKQLDRLERMDALENREIKPAFPFVCLPFTDTEHLTVGHLTVGYQEPVLEDISFSVKGGQKAVITGFNGVGKSTLLKTIMGQIPALGGRVRLSAQVTAAYFEQELVWTDQTMTPIQVISDLFPDMTVREVRQHLAYCGISAKQALQPIGTLSGGEQTKVKLCILTLIPCNLMIMDEPTNHLDIQAKDALKKSLSQFPGTVLLVSHEESFYRGWAQRVIEIS
;
A
#
# COMPACT_ATOMS: atom_id res chain seq x y z
N MET A 1 -10.28 -9.22 -26.73
CA MET A 1 -9.57 -10.52 -26.67
C MET A 1 -9.07 -10.70 -25.26
N SER A 2 -9.37 -11.83 -24.63
CA SER A 2 -8.96 -12.13 -23.25
C SER A 2 -7.51 -12.60 -23.22
N LEU A 3 -6.67 -11.91 -22.46
CA LEU A 3 -5.25 -12.27 -22.28
C LEU A 3 -5.08 -13.27 -21.13
N LEU A 4 -5.82 -13.07 -20.04
CA LEU A 4 -5.80 -13.93 -18.87
C LEU A 4 -7.24 -14.17 -18.38
N THR A 5 -7.58 -15.43 -18.12
CA THR A 5 -8.90 -15.83 -17.65
C THR A 5 -8.76 -16.77 -16.46
N ILE A 6 -9.46 -16.46 -15.39
CA ILE A 6 -9.55 -17.24 -14.17
C ILE A 6 -10.99 -17.75 -14.06
N THR A 7 -11.16 -19.07 -13.96
CA THR A 7 -12.48 -19.69 -13.80
C THR A 7 -12.50 -20.58 -12.56
N GLY A 8 -13.49 -20.37 -11.70
CA GLY A 8 -13.74 -21.22 -10.53
C GLY A 8 -12.66 -21.16 -9.46
N LEU A 9 -11.98 -20.01 -9.31
CA LEU A 9 -10.88 -19.86 -8.36
C LEU A 9 -11.37 -19.98 -6.93
N SER A 10 -10.87 -20.98 -6.21
CA SER A 10 -11.00 -21.07 -4.77
C SER A 10 -9.64 -21.30 -4.14
N HIS A 11 -9.32 -20.54 -3.11
CA HIS A 11 -8.06 -20.69 -2.40
C HIS A 11 -8.20 -20.23 -0.95
N SER A 12 -7.53 -20.96 -0.06
CA SER A 12 -7.52 -20.73 1.38
C SER A 12 -6.10 -20.77 1.93
N TYR A 13 -5.84 -19.96 2.95
CA TYR A 13 -4.57 -19.94 3.67
C TYR A 13 -4.83 -20.31 5.14
N GLY A 14 -4.51 -21.55 5.51
CA GLY A 14 -4.94 -22.11 6.80
C GLY A 14 -6.48 -22.13 6.90
N ASP A 15 -7.03 -21.55 7.97
CA ASP A 15 -8.49 -21.46 8.18
C ASP A 15 -9.14 -20.27 7.46
N HIS A 16 -8.36 -19.43 6.77
CA HIS A 16 -8.85 -18.23 6.11
C HIS A 16 -9.08 -18.46 4.63
N VAL A 17 -10.36 -18.47 4.21
CA VAL A 17 -10.74 -18.50 2.79
C VAL A 17 -10.46 -17.12 2.19
N LEU A 18 -9.73 -17.08 1.07
CA LEU A 18 -9.45 -15.84 0.33
C LEU A 18 -10.40 -15.68 -0.86
N TYR A 19 -10.66 -16.78 -1.58
CA TYR A 19 -11.57 -16.80 -2.72
C TYR A 19 -12.49 -18.02 -2.68
N ARG A 20 -13.73 -17.82 -3.09
CA ARG A 20 -14.74 -18.87 -3.25
C ARG A 20 -15.37 -18.78 -4.63
N ASN A 21 -15.03 -19.74 -5.50
CA ASN A 21 -15.53 -19.86 -6.86
C ASN A 21 -15.49 -18.52 -7.64
N ALA A 22 -14.39 -17.79 -7.51
CA ALA A 22 -14.21 -16.49 -8.13
C ALA A 22 -13.92 -16.63 -9.64
N GLU A 23 -14.46 -15.69 -10.42
CA GLU A 23 -14.21 -15.58 -11.85
C GLU A 23 -13.59 -14.22 -12.15
N PHE A 24 -12.58 -14.22 -13.01
CA PHE A 24 -11.89 -13.00 -13.39
C PHE A 24 -11.38 -13.09 -14.82
N THR A 25 -11.41 -11.98 -15.55
CA THR A 25 -10.88 -11.92 -16.92
C THR A 25 -10.21 -10.58 -17.16
N LEU A 26 -8.99 -10.64 -17.68
CA LEU A 26 -8.21 -9.51 -18.15
C LEU A 26 -8.19 -9.51 -19.68
N ASN A 27 -8.68 -8.44 -20.28
CA ASN A 27 -8.68 -8.24 -21.73
C ASN A 27 -7.55 -7.28 -22.14
N LYS A 28 -7.15 -7.35 -23.42
CA LYS A 28 -6.22 -6.39 -24.02
C LYS A 28 -6.72 -4.94 -23.84
N GLY A 29 -5.84 -4.04 -23.39
CA GLY A 29 -6.14 -2.63 -23.13
C GLY A 29 -6.88 -2.35 -21.82
N GLU A 30 -7.11 -3.37 -20.98
CA GLU A 30 -7.68 -3.15 -19.65
C GLU A 30 -6.59 -2.80 -18.64
N HIS A 31 -6.83 -1.70 -17.93
CA HIS A 31 -5.99 -1.16 -16.87
C HIS A 31 -6.75 -1.37 -15.58
N ILE A 32 -6.46 -2.47 -14.88
CA ILE A 32 -7.27 -2.93 -13.75
C ILE A 32 -6.56 -2.62 -12.44
N GLY A 33 -7.17 -1.74 -11.63
CA GLY A 33 -6.78 -1.52 -10.25
C GLY A 33 -7.40 -2.58 -9.32
N ILE A 34 -6.58 -3.30 -8.55
CA ILE A 34 -7.02 -4.30 -7.58
C ILE A 34 -7.14 -3.63 -6.21
N VAL A 35 -8.35 -3.64 -5.66
CA VAL A 35 -8.68 -3.03 -4.37
C VAL A 35 -9.31 -4.06 -3.44
N GLY A 36 -9.19 -3.82 -2.14
CA GLY A 36 -9.67 -4.75 -1.11
C GLY A 36 -8.96 -4.51 0.21
N GLN A 37 -9.56 -4.97 1.31
CA GLN A 37 -8.97 -4.83 2.64
C GLN A 37 -7.63 -5.58 2.74
N ASN A 38 -6.82 -5.26 3.76
CA ASN A 38 -5.59 -6.00 4.01
C ASN A 38 -5.92 -7.45 4.39
N GLY A 39 -5.15 -8.40 3.85
CA GLY A 39 -5.40 -9.82 4.06
C GLY A 39 -6.50 -10.44 3.20
N THR A 40 -7.16 -9.69 2.31
CA THR A 40 -8.14 -10.24 1.34
C THR A 40 -7.51 -11.03 0.19
N GLY A 41 -6.18 -11.00 0.07
CA GLY A 41 -5.44 -11.74 -0.95
C GLY A 41 -5.06 -10.93 -2.19
N LYS A 42 -5.07 -9.59 -2.20
CA LYS A 42 -4.64 -8.78 -3.37
C LYS A 42 -3.32 -9.26 -4.01
N SER A 43 -2.25 -9.33 -3.21
CA SER A 43 -0.95 -9.84 -3.66
C SER A 43 -0.99 -11.35 -3.97
N THR A 44 -1.82 -12.12 -3.25
CA THR A 44 -2.02 -13.55 -3.54
C THR A 44 -2.61 -13.75 -4.94
N LEU A 45 -3.54 -12.89 -5.38
CA LEU A 45 -4.09 -12.93 -6.74
C LEU A 45 -3.00 -12.73 -7.78
N ILE A 46 -2.08 -11.77 -7.57
CA ILE A 46 -0.94 -11.57 -8.45
C ILE A 46 -0.04 -12.81 -8.47
N LYS A 47 0.29 -13.37 -7.30
CA LYS A 47 1.11 -14.60 -7.19
C LYS A 47 0.48 -15.82 -7.85
N ILE A 48 -0.85 -15.91 -7.80
CA ILE A 48 -1.62 -16.93 -8.51
C ILE A 48 -1.52 -16.68 -10.02
N CYS A 49 -1.70 -15.44 -10.48
CA CYS A 49 -1.52 -15.06 -11.89
C CYS A 49 -0.11 -15.31 -12.43
N THR A 50 0.93 -15.30 -11.58
CA THR A 50 2.32 -15.60 -11.94
C THR A 50 2.72 -17.07 -11.77
N GLU A 51 1.79 -17.95 -11.37
CA GLU A 51 2.03 -19.37 -11.06
C GLU A 51 3.01 -19.61 -9.89
N GLN A 52 3.28 -18.58 -9.07
CA GLN A 52 4.06 -18.72 -7.83
C GLN A 52 3.25 -19.40 -6.72
N VAL A 53 1.92 -19.26 -6.76
CA VAL A 53 0.99 -19.92 -5.85
C VAL A 53 -0.02 -20.72 -6.66
N ILE A 54 -0.17 -22.00 -6.31
CA ILE A 54 -1.14 -22.90 -6.94
C ILE A 54 -2.46 -22.77 -6.19
N PRO A 55 -3.59 -22.44 -6.87
CA PRO A 55 -4.89 -22.37 -6.23
C PRO A 55 -5.41 -23.76 -5.85
N ASP A 56 -6.28 -23.83 -4.84
CA ASP A 56 -6.85 -25.11 -4.35
C ASP A 56 -7.83 -25.68 -5.37
N GLN A 57 -8.62 -24.81 -6.00
CA GLN A 57 -9.54 -25.13 -7.09
C GLN A 57 -9.57 -24.03 -8.15
N GLY A 58 -10.03 -24.40 -9.33
CA GLY A 58 -10.14 -23.51 -10.48
C GLY A 58 -8.97 -23.67 -11.44
N ARG A 59 -8.96 -22.83 -12.46
CA ARG A 59 -7.89 -22.81 -13.47
C ARG A 59 -7.62 -21.39 -13.95
N ILE A 60 -6.37 -21.17 -14.31
CA ILE A 60 -5.89 -19.94 -14.93
C ILE A 60 -5.51 -20.30 -16.36
N VAL A 61 -6.08 -19.60 -17.32
CA VAL A 61 -5.80 -19.78 -18.74
C VAL A 61 -5.21 -18.49 -19.26
N ARG A 62 -4.00 -18.58 -19.79
CA ARG A 62 -3.32 -17.49 -20.49
C ARG A 62 -3.48 -17.69 -21.99
N GLN A 63 -3.58 -16.60 -22.74
CA GLN A 63 -3.55 -16.68 -24.20
C GLN A 63 -2.18 -17.22 -24.67
N PRO A 64 -2.12 -18.18 -25.60
CA PRO A 64 -0.85 -18.70 -26.09
C PRO A 64 0.01 -17.60 -26.74
N GLY A 65 1.30 -17.59 -26.41
CA GLY A 65 2.29 -16.68 -27.01
C GLY A 65 2.38 -15.29 -26.37
N ILE A 66 1.62 -15.01 -25.31
CA ILE A 66 1.75 -13.75 -24.57
C ILE A 66 2.86 -13.82 -23.52
N THR A 67 3.46 -12.67 -23.24
CA THR A 67 4.42 -12.45 -22.17
C THR A 67 3.73 -11.82 -20.96
N VAL A 68 3.84 -12.46 -19.79
CA VAL A 68 3.33 -11.92 -18.53
C VAL A 68 4.52 -11.54 -17.68
N GLY A 69 4.64 -10.25 -17.38
CA GLY A 69 5.68 -9.73 -16.52
C GLY A 69 5.16 -9.47 -15.11
N TYR A 70 5.98 -9.77 -14.10
CA TYR A 70 5.71 -9.45 -12.70
C TYR A 70 6.85 -8.62 -12.11
N LEU A 71 6.50 -7.54 -11.43
CA LEU A 71 7.45 -6.71 -10.71
C LEU A 71 7.83 -7.39 -9.39
N ASP A 72 8.90 -8.18 -9.42
CA ASP A 72 9.52 -8.70 -8.20
C ASP A 72 10.52 -7.69 -7.62
N GLN A 73 10.07 -6.94 -6.62
CA GLN A 73 10.88 -5.91 -5.94
C GLN A 73 12.09 -6.49 -5.20
N TYR A 74 12.07 -7.80 -4.89
CA TYR A 74 13.14 -8.50 -4.19
C TYR A 74 14.05 -9.29 -5.15
N ALA A 75 13.90 -9.10 -6.47
CA ALA A 75 14.76 -9.74 -7.44
C ALA A 75 16.23 -9.45 -7.17
N GLU A 76 17.04 -10.51 -7.16
CA GLU A 76 18.49 -10.38 -7.08
C GLU A 76 19.01 -9.73 -8.36
N LEU A 77 19.84 -8.70 -8.18
CA LEU A 77 20.43 -7.94 -9.27
C LEU A 77 21.85 -8.44 -9.50
N GLU A 78 22.28 -8.53 -10.76
CA GLU A 78 23.66 -8.85 -11.10
C GLU A 78 24.59 -7.75 -10.57
N GLU A 79 25.32 -8.05 -9.50
CA GLU A 79 26.04 -7.06 -8.67
C GLU A 79 27.15 -6.30 -9.41
N TYR A 80 27.61 -6.82 -10.55
CA TYR A 80 28.70 -6.29 -11.36
C TYR A 80 28.25 -5.34 -12.47
N LEU A 81 26.95 -5.20 -12.72
CA LEU A 81 26.43 -4.32 -13.77
C LEU A 81 26.27 -2.88 -13.27
N THR A 82 26.50 -1.93 -14.17
CA THR A 82 26.05 -0.56 -13.99
C THR A 82 24.53 -0.45 -14.19
N VAL A 83 23.90 0.59 -13.65
CA VAL A 83 22.47 0.85 -13.86
C VAL A 83 22.15 0.91 -15.35
N LYS A 84 22.99 1.57 -16.15
CA LYS A 84 22.82 1.67 -17.61
C LYS A 84 22.83 0.30 -18.27
N GLU A 85 23.82 -0.54 -17.96
CA GLU A 85 23.93 -1.89 -18.54
C GLU A 85 22.76 -2.77 -18.13
N PHE A 86 22.33 -2.66 -16.87
CA PHE A 86 21.15 -3.37 -16.38
C PHE A 86 19.88 -2.96 -17.13
N LEU A 87 19.64 -1.67 -17.39
CA LEU A 87 18.49 -1.22 -18.19
C LEU A 87 18.62 -1.66 -19.66
N ARG A 88 19.82 -1.64 -20.25
CA ARG A 88 20.08 -2.15 -21.61
C ARG A 88 19.79 -3.65 -21.73
N SER A 89 19.91 -4.41 -20.65
CA SER A 89 19.63 -5.85 -20.66
C SER A 89 18.18 -6.20 -21.04
N ALA A 90 17.21 -5.29 -20.80
CA ALA A 90 15.83 -5.42 -21.27
C ALA A 90 15.74 -5.60 -22.80
N PHE A 91 16.69 -5.03 -23.55
CA PHE A 91 16.76 -5.09 -25.01
C PHE A 91 17.87 -6.02 -25.50
N SER A 92 18.37 -6.93 -24.66
CA SER A 92 19.51 -7.81 -24.98
C SER A 92 19.30 -8.63 -26.26
N HIS A 93 18.07 -9.05 -26.56
CA HIS A 93 17.74 -9.72 -27.81
C HIS A 93 17.98 -8.83 -29.05
N LEU A 94 17.66 -7.55 -28.96
CA LEU A 94 17.84 -6.59 -30.05
C LEU A 94 19.33 -6.28 -30.26
N TYR A 95 20.08 -6.03 -29.19
CA TYR A 95 21.54 -5.82 -29.30
C TYR A 95 22.26 -7.05 -29.88
N LYS A 96 21.89 -8.27 -29.45
CA LYS A 96 22.42 -9.51 -30.06
C LYS A 96 22.04 -9.65 -31.54
N THR A 97 20.89 -9.10 -31.94
CA THR A 97 20.45 -9.12 -33.34
C THR A 97 21.21 -8.11 -34.19
N GLU A 98 21.49 -6.93 -33.63
CA GLU A 98 22.36 -5.92 -34.24
C GLU A 98 23.80 -6.44 -34.41
N GLU A 99 24.38 -7.12 -33.41
CA GLU A 99 25.69 -7.77 -33.55
C GLU A 99 25.71 -8.79 -34.69
N LYS A 100 24.66 -9.62 -34.81
CA LYS A 100 24.53 -10.59 -35.92
C LYS A 100 24.44 -9.88 -37.26
N MET A 101 23.66 -8.80 -37.35
CA MET A 101 23.54 -7.98 -38.55
C MET A 101 24.90 -7.40 -38.96
N ASN A 102 25.64 -6.82 -38.03
CA ASN A 102 26.98 -6.25 -38.28
C ASN A 102 27.97 -7.31 -38.77
N ARG A 103 27.99 -8.50 -38.16
CA ARG A 103 28.82 -9.63 -38.63
C ARG A 103 28.48 -10.08 -40.06
N LEU A 104 27.19 -10.05 -40.43
CA LEU A 104 26.76 -10.37 -41.80
C LEU A 104 27.17 -9.30 -42.80
N TYR A 105 27.15 -8.02 -42.43
CA TYR A 105 27.67 -6.94 -43.27
C TYR A 105 29.19 -7.07 -43.48
N GLU A 106 29.95 -7.43 -42.44
CA GLU A 106 31.38 -7.72 -42.57
C GLU A 106 31.67 -8.94 -43.47
N GLY A 107 30.87 -10.00 -43.36
CA GLY A 107 30.98 -11.19 -44.22
C GLY A 107 30.63 -10.90 -45.69
N ALA A 108 29.60 -10.08 -45.92
CA ALA A 108 29.25 -9.61 -47.25
C ALA A 108 30.38 -8.78 -47.90
N ALA A 109 31.03 -7.91 -47.12
CA ALA A 109 32.18 -7.14 -47.58
C ALA A 109 33.39 -8.02 -47.97
N LYS A 110 33.46 -9.25 -47.46
CA LYS A 110 34.47 -10.27 -47.81
C LYS A 110 34.08 -11.14 -49.01
N GLY A 111 32.91 -10.91 -49.62
CA GLY A 111 32.47 -11.59 -50.85
C GLY A 111 31.65 -12.87 -50.65
N GLU A 112 31.09 -13.10 -49.46
CA GLU A 112 30.20 -14.26 -49.21
C GLU A 112 28.77 -14.01 -49.71
N ASP A 113 28.29 -14.87 -50.62
CA ASP A 113 26.95 -14.75 -51.22
C ASP A 113 25.81 -14.99 -50.22
N GLY A 114 24.74 -14.20 -50.35
CA GLY A 114 23.51 -14.34 -49.56
C GLY A 114 23.54 -13.69 -48.16
N MET A 115 24.68 -13.15 -47.72
CA MET A 115 24.81 -12.45 -46.43
C MET A 115 24.06 -11.11 -46.40
N LEU A 116 24.09 -10.34 -47.49
CA LEU A 116 23.36 -9.06 -47.60
C LEU A 116 21.85 -9.23 -47.42
N VAL A 117 21.26 -10.25 -48.04
CA VAL A 117 19.82 -10.53 -47.91
C VAL A 117 19.43 -10.89 -46.48
N ARG A 118 20.30 -11.62 -45.76
CA ARG A 118 20.06 -11.94 -44.34
C ARG A 118 20.24 -10.73 -43.44
N ALA A 119 21.26 -9.90 -43.70
CA ALA A 119 21.47 -8.65 -42.95
C ALA A 119 20.28 -7.70 -43.10
N ALA A 120 19.73 -7.55 -44.31
CA ALA A 120 18.55 -6.73 -44.57
C ALA A 120 17.31 -7.19 -43.76
N ARG A 121 17.10 -8.51 -43.61
CA ARG A 121 16.00 -9.04 -42.77
C ARG A 121 16.17 -8.69 -41.30
N TYR A 122 17.40 -8.73 -40.78
CA TYR A 122 17.65 -8.33 -39.40
C TYR A 122 17.50 -6.82 -39.20
N GLN A 123 17.91 -6.02 -40.19
CA GLN A 123 17.69 -4.58 -40.16
C GLN A 123 16.19 -4.24 -40.13
N GLU A 124 15.39 -4.84 -41.02
CA GLU A 124 13.94 -4.65 -41.05
C GLU A 124 13.29 -5.04 -39.72
N TYR A 125 13.73 -6.15 -39.10
CA TYR A 125 13.27 -6.55 -37.78
C TYR A 125 13.65 -5.53 -36.68
N LEU A 126 14.89 -5.01 -36.68
CA LEU A 126 15.33 -3.99 -35.73
C LEU A 126 14.55 -2.68 -35.88
N GLU A 127 14.23 -2.28 -37.11
CA GLU A 127 13.40 -1.11 -37.41
C GLU A 127 11.96 -1.31 -36.90
N GLN A 128 11.36 -2.49 -37.11
CA GLN A 128 10.03 -2.84 -36.59
C GLN A 128 9.98 -2.83 -35.05
N CYS A 129 11.07 -3.25 -34.40
CA CYS A 129 11.21 -3.22 -32.95
C CYS A 129 11.66 -1.87 -32.39
N ASP A 130 11.78 -0.83 -33.23
CA ASP A 130 12.16 0.53 -32.83
C ASP A 130 13.52 0.57 -32.09
N PHE A 131 14.48 -0.25 -32.54
CA PHE A 131 15.78 -0.44 -31.88
C PHE A 131 16.58 0.87 -31.73
N TYR A 132 16.54 1.74 -32.74
CA TYR A 132 17.30 3.00 -32.73
C TYR A 132 16.78 4.02 -31.70
N SER A 133 15.56 3.84 -31.18
CA SER A 133 15.02 4.69 -30.11
C SER A 133 15.31 4.15 -28.70
N VAL A 134 15.89 2.95 -28.59
CA VAL A 134 16.11 2.26 -27.30
C VAL A 134 16.87 3.12 -26.30
N GLU A 135 17.99 3.74 -26.71
CA GLU A 135 18.78 4.62 -25.82
C GLU A 135 17.97 5.83 -25.34
N THR A 136 17.14 6.41 -26.21
CA THR A 136 16.25 7.52 -25.87
C THR A 136 15.18 7.06 -24.87
N ARG A 137 14.59 5.89 -25.09
CA ARG A 137 13.57 5.31 -24.20
C ARG A 137 14.15 4.96 -22.83
N ILE A 138 15.34 4.37 -22.77
CA ILE A 138 16.06 4.11 -21.53
C ILE A 138 16.26 5.42 -20.77
N ARG A 139 16.72 6.49 -21.46
CA ARG A 139 16.94 7.79 -20.83
C ARG A 139 15.64 8.43 -20.33
N GLN A 140 14.55 8.31 -21.07
CA GLN A 140 13.24 8.83 -20.66
C GLN A 140 12.72 8.14 -19.40
N VAL A 141 12.73 6.79 -19.37
CA VAL A 141 12.31 6.02 -18.20
C VAL A 141 13.23 6.28 -17.01
N ALA A 142 14.55 6.31 -17.24
CA ALA A 142 15.51 6.61 -16.20
C ALA A 142 15.33 8.02 -15.62
N SER A 143 15.05 9.02 -16.46
CA SER A 143 14.79 10.38 -15.99
C SER A 143 13.48 10.48 -15.22
N GLY A 144 12.41 9.87 -15.71
CA GLY A 144 11.09 9.91 -15.07
C GLY A 144 11.07 9.24 -13.69
N LEU A 145 11.88 8.20 -13.49
CA LEU A 145 12.05 7.52 -12.20
C LEU A 145 13.19 8.11 -11.35
N GLY A 146 13.79 9.24 -11.76
CA GLY A 146 14.86 9.91 -11.01
C GLY A 146 16.21 9.16 -10.97
N LEU A 147 16.43 8.19 -11.86
CA LEU A 147 17.68 7.41 -11.94
C LEU A 147 18.85 8.23 -12.49
N THR A 148 18.59 9.28 -13.28
CA THR A 148 19.62 10.13 -13.88
C THR A 148 20.43 10.90 -12.83
N GLY A 149 19.77 11.42 -11.78
CA GLY A 149 20.43 12.11 -10.67
C GLY A 149 21.32 11.20 -9.81
N MET A 150 21.10 9.88 -9.86
CA MET A 150 21.88 8.89 -9.09
C MET A 150 23.15 8.42 -9.80
N GLY A 151 23.30 8.76 -11.08
CA GLY A 151 24.41 8.32 -11.93
C GLY A 151 24.16 6.95 -12.57
N LEU A 152 23.93 6.93 -13.89
CA LEU A 152 23.67 5.69 -14.65
C LEU A 152 24.88 4.76 -14.75
N ASP A 153 26.08 5.29 -14.56
CA ASP A 153 27.35 4.54 -14.59
C ASP A 153 27.71 3.95 -13.21
N ARG A 154 26.88 4.17 -12.18
CA ARG A 154 27.06 3.56 -10.85
C ARG A 154 26.72 2.07 -10.89
N LEU A 155 27.45 1.28 -10.12
CA LEU A 155 27.15 -0.14 -9.91
C LEU A 155 25.86 -0.33 -9.13
N VAL A 156 25.07 -1.31 -9.55
CA VAL A 156 23.79 -1.67 -8.92
C VAL A 156 23.97 -2.19 -7.49
N SER A 157 25.10 -2.83 -7.19
CA SER A 157 25.46 -3.31 -5.85
C SER A 157 25.62 -2.20 -4.80
N HIS A 158 25.94 -0.97 -5.22
CA HIS A 158 26.13 0.17 -4.32
C HIS A 158 24.82 0.94 -4.04
N MET A 159 23.67 0.46 -4.51
CA MET A 159 22.39 1.14 -4.40
C MET A 159 21.63 0.74 -3.14
N SER A 160 20.89 1.68 -2.55
CA SER A 160 19.97 1.37 -1.45
C SER A 160 18.78 0.52 -1.93
N GLY A 161 18.07 -0.14 -1.01
CA GLY A 161 16.92 -1.00 -1.38
C GLY A 161 15.86 -0.29 -2.23
N GLY A 162 15.52 0.96 -1.89
CA GLY A 162 14.57 1.76 -2.68
C GLY A 162 15.11 2.13 -4.06
N GLN A 163 16.39 2.46 -4.17
CA GLN A 163 17.03 2.76 -5.47
C GLN A 163 17.07 1.51 -6.37
N ARG A 164 17.38 0.35 -5.79
CA ARG A 164 17.32 -0.95 -6.48
C ARG A 164 15.91 -1.24 -7.00
N ALA A 165 14.89 -1.03 -6.17
CA ALA A 165 13.49 -1.20 -6.58
C ALA A 165 13.13 -0.29 -7.77
N LYS A 166 13.58 0.98 -7.78
CA LYS A 166 13.39 1.88 -8.94
C LYS A 166 14.06 1.37 -10.21
N VAL A 167 15.28 0.83 -10.11
CA VAL A 167 16.01 0.26 -11.25
C VAL A 167 15.33 -1.00 -11.79
N ILE A 168 14.81 -1.86 -10.90
CA ILE A 168 14.01 -3.04 -11.28
C ILE A 168 12.74 -2.60 -11.99
N LEU A 169 12.00 -1.63 -11.43
CA LEU A 169 10.80 -1.07 -12.04
C LEU A 169 11.09 -0.47 -13.43
N ALA A 170 12.18 0.28 -13.57
CA ALA A 170 12.59 0.86 -14.84
C ALA A 170 12.84 -0.22 -15.90
N LYS A 171 13.60 -1.27 -15.55
CA LYS A 171 13.85 -2.41 -16.45
C LYS A 171 12.54 -3.11 -16.82
N PHE A 172 11.70 -3.40 -15.83
CA PHE A 172 10.42 -4.08 -16.01
C PHE A 172 9.51 -3.34 -17.00
N ILE A 173 9.43 -2.01 -16.86
CA ILE A 173 8.67 -1.15 -17.76
C ILE A 173 9.25 -1.16 -19.19
N LEU A 174 10.58 -1.18 -19.32
CA LEU A 174 11.27 -1.21 -20.61
C LEU A 174 11.05 -2.53 -21.38
N GLU A 175 10.86 -3.66 -20.68
CA GLU A 175 10.61 -4.97 -21.28
C GLU A 175 9.25 -5.06 -22.00
N ARG A 176 8.28 -4.20 -21.66
CA ARG A 176 6.94 -4.11 -22.29
C ARG A 176 6.24 -5.46 -22.47
N PRO A 177 6.02 -6.24 -21.39
CA PRO A 177 5.26 -7.49 -21.50
C PRO A 177 3.81 -7.23 -21.91
N ASP A 178 3.15 -8.21 -22.55
CA ASP A 178 1.74 -8.12 -22.96
C ASP A 178 0.78 -7.89 -21.79
N VAL A 179 1.15 -8.42 -20.62
CA VAL A 179 0.46 -8.20 -19.33
C VAL A 179 1.47 -7.78 -18.28
N LEU A 180 1.25 -6.60 -17.67
CA LEU A 180 2.05 -6.12 -16.54
C LEU A 180 1.32 -6.44 -15.23
N LEU A 181 2.02 -7.07 -14.28
CA LEU A 181 1.53 -7.32 -12.92
C LEU A 181 2.36 -6.48 -11.95
N LEU A 182 1.73 -5.47 -11.36
CA LEU A 182 2.34 -4.47 -10.50
C LEU A 182 1.77 -4.61 -9.08
N ASP A 183 2.60 -5.02 -8.12
CA ASP A 183 2.22 -5.07 -6.71
C ASP A 183 2.88 -3.90 -5.97
N GLU A 184 2.08 -2.92 -5.54
CA GLU A 184 2.49 -1.69 -4.84
C GLU A 184 3.73 -1.00 -5.44
N PRO A 185 3.71 -0.60 -6.73
CA PRO A 185 4.87 -0.04 -7.42
C PRO A 185 5.27 1.37 -6.92
N THR A 186 4.39 2.04 -6.17
CA THR A 186 4.60 3.42 -5.69
C THR A 186 5.37 3.49 -4.38
N ASN A 187 5.57 2.38 -3.65
CA ASN A 187 6.13 2.34 -2.30
C ASN A 187 7.51 3.03 -2.14
N PHE A 188 8.32 3.10 -3.20
CA PHE A 188 9.67 3.68 -3.16
C PHE A 188 9.80 4.93 -4.03
N LEU A 189 8.69 5.42 -4.58
CA LEU A 189 8.66 6.57 -5.47
C LEU A 189 8.29 7.83 -4.67
N ASP A 190 8.82 8.98 -5.10
CA ASP A 190 8.33 10.28 -4.65
C ASP A 190 7.13 10.72 -5.49
N GLN A 191 6.49 11.82 -5.11
CA GLN A 191 5.25 12.29 -5.75
C GLN A 191 5.45 12.63 -7.24
N GLU A 192 6.59 13.19 -7.62
CA GLU A 192 6.91 13.48 -9.03
C GLU A 192 7.04 12.19 -9.85
N GLN A 193 7.74 11.20 -9.30
CA GLN A 193 7.90 9.88 -9.92
C GLN A 193 6.58 9.09 -9.97
N VAL A 194 5.75 9.17 -8.94
CA VAL A 194 4.40 8.57 -8.93
C VAL A 194 3.54 9.20 -10.02
N THR A 195 3.58 10.52 -10.15
CA THR A 195 2.84 11.25 -11.20
C THR A 195 3.32 10.80 -12.59
N TRP A 196 4.64 10.78 -12.81
CA TRP A 196 5.23 10.32 -14.07
C TRP A 196 4.87 8.87 -14.38
N LEU A 197 4.94 7.97 -13.40
CA LEU A 197 4.57 6.57 -13.57
C LEU A 197 3.08 6.45 -13.93
N GLY A 198 2.23 7.26 -13.31
CA GLY A 198 0.81 7.30 -13.59
C GLY A 198 0.54 7.67 -15.06
N GLU A 199 1.14 8.77 -15.51
CA GLU A 199 1.07 9.21 -16.91
C GLU A 199 1.62 8.17 -17.89
N TYR A 200 2.74 7.53 -17.53
CA TYR A 200 3.35 6.48 -18.33
C TYR A 200 2.39 5.29 -18.49
N LEU A 201 1.85 4.76 -17.39
CA LEU A 201 0.95 3.59 -17.40
C LEU A 201 -0.35 3.87 -18.15
N THR A 202 -0.89 5.09 -18.05
CA THR A 202 -2.09 5.49 -18.79
C THR A 202 -1.85 5.49 -20.31
N GLY A 203 -0.63 5.74 -20.77
CA GLY A 203 -0.24 5.72 -22.17
C GLY A 203 0.09 4.33 -22.75
N ILE A 204 0.08 3.27 -21.95
CA ILE A 204 0.39 1.91 -22.42
C ILE A 204 -0.84 1.29 -23.09
N GLU A 205 -0.64 0.55 -24.18
CA GLU A 205 -1.70 -0.23 -24.85
C GLU A 205 -1.88 -1.64 -24.29
N ASN A 206 -0.84 -2.15 -23.63
CA ASN A 206 -0.80 -3.45 -22.96
C ASN A 206 -1.74 -3.48 -21.75
N ALA A 207 -2.20 -4.66 -21.38
CA ALA A 207 -3.06 -4.77 -20.20
C ALA A 207 -2.23 -4.81 -18.92
N PHE A 208 -2.78 -4.32 -17.81
CA PHE A 208 -2.11 -4.45 -16.52
C PHE A 208 -3.06 -4.70 -15.35
N LEU A 209 -2.52 -5.36 -14.33
CA LEU A 209 -3.09 -5.47 -13.01
C LEU A 209 -2.21 -4.68 -12.04
N LEU A 210 -2.82 -3.76 -11.31
CA LEU A 210 -2.15 -2.88 -10.37
C LEU A 210 -2.77 -3.02 -8.99
N VAL A 211 -2.00 -3.49 -8.01
CA VAL A 211 -2.35 -3.38 -6.59
C VAL A 211 -1.75 -2.07 -6.08
N SER A 212 -2.58 -1.19 -5.56
CA SER A 212 -2.14 0.05 -4.93
C SER A 212 -3.08 0.47 -3.81
N HIS A 213 -2.53 1.07 -2.77
CA HIS A 213 -3.27 1.76 -1.72
C HIS A 213 -3.44 3.27 -1.97
N ASP A 214 -2.95 3.80 -3.10
CA ASP A 214 -3.07 5.21 -3.47
C ASP A 214 -4.30 5.45 -4.37
N ASP A 215 -5.33 6.06 -3.78
CA ASP A 215 -6.59 6.40 -4.45
C ASP A 215 -6.39 7.31 -5.68
N HIS A 216 -5.45 8.26 -5.62
CA HIS A 216 -5.21 9.18 -6.73
C HIS A 216 -4.49 8.46 -7.87
N PHE A 217 -3.52 7.62 -7.54
CA PHE A 217 -2.82 6.80 -8.52
C PHE A 217 -3.78 5.84 -9.24
N LEU A 218 -4.69 5.20 -8.51
CA LEU A 218 -5.74 4.35 -9.10
C LEU A 218 -6.71 5.14 -9.98
N GLU A 219 -7.09 6.36 -9.58
CA GLU A 219 -7.97 7.22 -10.38
C GLU A 219 -7.38 7.57 -11.74
N VAL A 220 -6.06 7.84 -11.80
CA VAL A 220 -5.37 8.26 -13.03
C VAL A 220 -5.08 7.06 -13.94
N THR A 221 -4.67 5.94 -13.37
CA THR A 221 -4.13 4.79 -14.13
C THR A 221 -5.21 3.80 -14.57
N SER A 222 -6.23 3.58 -13.74
CA SER A 222 -7.13 2.45 -13.88
C SER A 222 -8.42 2.82 -14.61
N ASN A 223 -8.80 2.03 -15.61
CA ASN A 223 -10.07 2.15 -16.32
C ASN A 223 -11.12 1.11 -15.86
N ARG A 224 -10.70 0.18 -15.01
CA ARG A 224 -11.51 -0.83 -14.35
C ARG A 224 -10.99 -1.05 -12.93
N ILE A 225 -11.90 -1.43 -12.04
CA ILE A 225 -11.55 -1.79 -10.67
C ILE A 225 -11.93 -3.24 -10.41
N CYS A 226 -11.02 -4.00 -9.83
CA CYS A 226 -11.21 -5.35 -9.35
C CYS A 226 -11.26 -5.31 -7.83
N ASP A 227 -12.46 -5.45 -7.28
CA ASP A 227 -12.73 -5.43 -5.85
C ASP A 227 -12.70 -6.87 -5.30
N ILE A 228 -11.81 -7.12 -4.35
CA ILE A 228 -11.73 -8.38 -3.62
C ILE A 228 -12.38 -8.17 -2.26
N ASP A 229 -13.60 -8.71 -2.11
CA ASP A 229 -14.43 -8.52 -0.93
C ASP A 229 -15.33 -9.75 -0.70
N ASN A 230 -15.58 -10.07 0.57
CA ASN A 230 -16.39 -11.22 1.00
C ASN A 230 -16.05 -12.54 0.29
N ASP A 231 -14.76 -12.88 0.23
CA ASP A 231 -14.24 -14.07 -0.45
C ASP A 231 -14.55 -14.14 -1.96
N THR A 232 -14.93 -13.02 -2.59
CA THR A 232 -15.27 -12.96 -4.02
C THR A 232 -14.47 -11.88 -4.74
N ILE A 233 -14.36 -12.03 -6.07
CA ILE A 233 -13.72 -11.05 -6.94
C ILE A 233 -14.81 -10.44 -7.82
N THR A 234 -14.99 -9.12 -7.75
CA THR A 234 -15.98 -8.40 -8.54
C THR A 234 -15.29 -7.34 -9.40
N LYS A 235 -15.55 -7.39 -10.71
CA LYS A 235 -15.03 -6.42 -11.68
C LYS A 235 -16.02 -5.28 -11.92
N TYR A 236 -15.55 -4.05 -11.74
CA TYR A 236 -16.29 -2.81 -11.95
C TYR A 236 -15.76 -2.06 -13.16
N HIS A 237 -16.69 -1.49 -13.94
CA HIS A 237 -16.39 -0.60 -15.04
C HIS A 237 -16.41 0.85 -14.55
N GLY A 238 -15.35 1.60 -14.84
CA GLY A 238 -15.24 3.01 -14.49
C GLY A 238 -13.92 3.36 -13.80
N THR A 239 -13.78 4.63 -13.43
CA THR A 239 -12.66 5.09 -12.60
C THR A 239 -12.84 4.66 -11.13
N TYR A 240 -11.82 4.87 -10.31
CA TYR A 240 -11.86 4.53 -8.89
C TYR A 240 -13.01 5.25 -8.15
N SER A 241 -13.21 6.55 -8.41
CA SER A 241 -14.27 7.35 -7.82
C SER A 241 -15.67 6.84 -8.18
N GLU A 242 -15.88 6.42 -9.43
CA GLU A 242 -17.14 5.83 -9.88
C GLU A 242 -17.42 4.49 -9.18
N PHE A 243 -16.37 3.68 -9.01
CA PHE A 243 -16.43 2.44 -8.23
C PHE A 243 -16.84 2.71 -6.79
N VAL A 244 -16.18 3.65 -6.09
CA VAL A 244 -16.48 3.97 -4.68
C VAL A 244 -17.94 4.41 -4.53
N GLN A 245 -18.43 5.27 -5.44
CA GLN A 245 -19.83 5.70 -5.43
C GLN A 245 -20.79 4.53 -5.63
N LYS A 246 -20.52 3.64 -6.58
CA LYS A 246 -21.35 2.47 -6.86
C LYS A 246 -21.36 1.49 -5.69
N LYS A 247 -20.20 1.20 -5.10
CA LYS A 247 -20.06 0.33 -3.93
C LYS A 247 -20.81 0.90 -2.72
N THR A 248 -20.70 2.21 -2.48
CA THR A 248 -21.43 2.89 -1.40
C THR A 248 -22.94 2.78 -1.59
N ARG A 249 -23.47 3.04 -2.79
CA ARG A 249 -24.92 2.92 -3.07
C ARG A 249 -25.43 1.50 -2.87
N LEU A 250 -24.70 0.50 -3.38
CA LEU A 250 -25.05 -0.91 -3.20
C LEU A 250 -25.07 -1.31 -1.72
N ARG A 251 -24.10 -0.82 -0.94
CA ARG A 251 -24.01 -1.06 0.50
C ARG A 251 -25.18 -0.42 1.25
N ASP A 252 -25.52 0.83 0.94
CA ASP A 252 -26.64 1.55 1.56
C ASP A 252 -27.98 0.87 1.25
N ASP A 253 -28.19 0.46 0.00
CA ASP A 253 -29.41 -0.25 -0.41
C ASP A 253 -29.52 -1.61 0.26
N TYR A 254 -28.42 -2.37 0.37
CA TYR A 254 -28.40 -3.63 1.10
C TYR A 254 -28.72 -3.43 2.59
N GLN A 255 -28.12 -2.42 3.24
CA GLN A 255 -28.41 -2.11 4.64
C GLN A 255 -29.88 -1.74 4.87
N ARG A 256 -30.48 -0.96 3.96
CA ARG A 256 -31.90 -0.61 4.01
C ARG A 256 -32.79 -1.84 3.85
N GLN A 257 -32.50 -2.70 2.89
CA GLN A 257 -33.24 -3.95 2.65
C GLN A 257 -33.11 -4.91 3.84
N TYR A 258 -31.90 -5.08 4.37
CA TYR A 258 -31.64 -5.88 5.57
C TYR A 258 -32.42 -5.35 6.78
N ALA A 259 -32.36 -4.04 7.06
CA ALA A 259 -33.08 -3.44 8.17
C ALA A 259 -34.61 -3.58 8.03
N ALA A 260 -35.14 -3.45 6.81
CA ALA A 260 -36.55 -3.67 6.53
C ALA A 260 -36.95 -5.14 6.75
N GLN A 261 -36.14 -6.09 6.25
CA GLN A 261 -36.36 -7.53 6.44
C GLN A 261 -36.33 -7.91 7.92
N GLN A 262 -35.35 -7.42 8.68
CA GLN A 262 -35.25 -7.68 10.13
C GLN A 262 -36.43 -7.10 10.91
N LYS A 263 -36.94 -5.91 10.53
CA LYS A 263 -38.13 -5.32 11.14
C LYS A 263 -39.38 -6.16 10.90
N GLU A 264 -39.55 -6.70 9.70
CA GLU A 264 -40.67 -7.58 9.35
C GLU A 264 -40.55 -8.97 10.02
N ILE A 265 -39.33 -9.52 10.09
CA ILE A 265 -39.05 -10.76 10.85
C ILE A 265 -39.45 -10.55 12.32
N LYS A 266 -38.97 -9.47 12.96
CA LYS A 266 -39.28 -9.16 14.36
C LYS A 266 -40.78 -9.00 14.62
N LYS A 267 -41.50 -8.26 13.77
CA LYS A 267 -42.97 -8.13 13.87
C LYS A 267 -43.67 -9.48 13.75
N THR A 268 -43.21 -10.33 12.83
CA THR A 268 -43.77 -11.65 12.60
C THR A 268 -43.51 -12.58 13.78
N GLU A 269 -42.30 -12.57 14.33
CA GLU A 269 -41.92 -13.32 15.54
C GLU A 269 -42.74 -12.87 16.77
N GLU A 270 -42.91 -11.56 16.97
CA GLU A 270 -43.76 -11.03 18.04
C GLU A 270 -45.22 -11.45 17.89
N PHE A 271 -45.75 -11.46 16.66
CA PHE A 271 -47.10 -11.96 16.37
C PHE A 271 -47.23 -13.45 16.68
N ILE A 272 -46.24 -14.27 16.27
CA ILE A 272 -46.20 -15.70 16.56
C ILE A 272 -46.19 -15.91 18.07
N ARG A 273 -45.27 -15.25 18.80
CA ARG A 273 -45.12 -15.38 20.26
C ARG A 273 -46.41 -15.04 21.01
N LYS A 274 -47.14 -14.01 20.59
CA LYS A 274 -48.41 -13.59 21.23
C LYS A 274 -49.60 -14.48 20.90
N ASN A 275 -49.63 -15.15 19.74
CA ASN A 275 -50.82 -15.84 19.23
C ASN A 275 -50.70 -17.38 19.18
N ILE A 276 -49.55 -17.95 19.58
CA ILE A 276 -49.29 -19.40 19.46
C ILE A 276 -50.17 -20.27 20.36
N ALA A 277 -50.65 -19.73 21.49
CA ALA A 277 -51.47 -20.41 22.48
C ALA A 277 -52.93 -19.90 22.53
N GLY A 278 -53.40 -19.23 21.47
CA GLY A 278 -54.73 -18.59 21.43
C GLY A 278 -55.60 -18.98 20.23
N ARG A 279 -56.75 -18.31 20.10
CA ARG A 279 -57.76 -18.53 19.04
C ARG A 279 -57.20 -18.39 17.61
N ASN A 280 -56.08 -17.66 17.46
CA ASN A 280 -55.37 -17.43 16.20
C ASN A 280 -54.16 -18.36 15.96
N ALA A 281 -54.02 -19.47 16.71
CA ALA A 281 -52.88 -20.38 16.64
C ALA A 281 -52.64 -20.97 15.23
N ARG A 282 -53.70 -21.19 14.43
CA ARG A 282 -53.57 -21.65 13.04
C ARG A 282 -52.87 -20.62 12.14
N MET A 283 -53.16 -19.33 12.33
CA MET A 283 -52.48 -18.24 11.62
C MET A 283 -51.03 -18.06 12.07
N ALA A 284 -50.76 -18.19 13.37
CA ALA A 284 -49.39 -18.13 13.92
C ALA A 284 -48.51 -19.26 13.34
N ARG A 285 -49.02 -20.50 13.28
CA ARG A 285 -48.31 -21.65 12.66
C ARG A 285 -48.06 -21.46 11.15
N GLY A 286 -48.99 -20.80 10.44
CA GLY A 286 -48.82 -20.47 9.03
C GLY A 286 -47.69 -19.47 8.78
N ARG A 287 -47.65 -18.39 9.58
CA ARG A 287 -46.56 -17.41 9.52
C ARG A 287 -45.21 -17.98 9.97
N GLN A 288 -45.22 -18.93 10.91
CA GLN A 288 -44.00 -19.62 11.32
C GLN A 288 -43.39 -20.43 10.16
N LYS A 289 -44.20 -21.24 9.45
CA LYS A 289 -43.73 -21.94 8.24
C LYS A 289 -43.23 -21.01 7.14
N GLN A 290 -43.80 -19.81 7.03
CA GLN A 290 -43.35 -18.80 6.09
C GLN A 290 -42.00 -18.18 6.51
N LEU A 291 -41.81 -17.94 7.81
CA LEU A 291 -40.56 -17.45 8.38
C LEU A 291 -39.43 -18.49 8.27
N ASP A 292 -39.75 -19.78 8.43
CA ASP A 292 -38.79 -20.89 8.33
C ASP A 292 -38.30 -21.11 6.88
N ARG A 293 -39.06 -20.67 5.88
CA ARG A 293 -38.72 -20.75 4.45
C ARG A 293 -38.12 -19.47 3.89
N LEU A 294 -38.09 -18.40 4.68
CA LEU A 294 -37.56 -17.11 4.24
C LEU A 294 -36.04 -17.21 4.19
N GLU A 295 -35.44 -16.98 3.02
CA GLU A 295 -34.01 -16.73 2.91
C GLU A 295 -33.70 -15.41 3.62
N ARG A 296 -33.00 -15.52 4.75
CA ARG A 296 -32.59 -14.37 5.55
C ARG A 296 -31.37 -13.78 4.87
N MET A 297 -31.43 -12.47 4.64
CA MET A 297 -30.24 -11.73 4.27
C MET A 297 -29.25 -11.83 5.43
N ASP A 298 -28.01 -12.20 5.13
CA ASP A 298 -26.96 -12.13 6.12
C ASP A 298 -26.75 -10.68 6.51
N ALA A 299 -26.50 -10.44 7.80
CA ALA A 299 -25.97 -9.14 8.19
C ALA A 299 -24.70 -8.94 7.35
N LEU A 300 -24.58 -7.80 6.66
CA LEU A 300 -23.25 -7.33 6.29
C LEU A 300 -22.47 -7.41 7.59
N GLU A 301 -21.38 -8.16 7.61
CA GLU A 301 -20.51 -8.20 8.75
C GLU A 301 -20.15 -6.73 9.02
N ASN A 302 -20.77 -6.13 10.05
CA ASN A 302 -20.37 -4.85 10.59
C ASN A 302 -19.05 -5.09 11.34
N ARG A 303 -18.03 -5.57 10.61
CA ARG A 303 -16.66 -5.74 11.09
C ARG A 303 -15.94 -4.41 11.23
N GLU A 304 -16.48 -3.34 10.65
CA GLU A 304 -15.87 -2.03 10.69
C GLU A 304 -16.15 -1.34 12.05
N ILE A 305 -15.46 -1.81 13.08
CA ILE A 305 -15.22 -1.01 14.28
C ILE A 305 -14.45 0.21 13.80
N LYS A 306 -15.10 1.38 13.75
CA LYS A 306 -14.41 2.63 13.49
C LYS A 306 -13.41 2.87 14.62
N PRO A 307 -12.10 2.82 14.36
CA PRO A 307 -11.11 3.02 15.41
C PRO A 307 -11.20 4.46 15.92
N ALA A 308 -10.79 4.66 17.16
CA ALA A 308 -10.61 5.98 17.73
C ALA A 308 -9.34 5.99 18.59
N PHE A 309 -8.56 7.06 18.47
CA PHE A 309 -7.28 7.21 19.16
C PHE A 309 -7.32 8.40 20.13
N PRO A 310 -7.92 8.25 21.32
CA PRO A 310 -8.04 9.34 22.27
C PRO A 310 -6.71 9.58 22.98
N PHE A 311 -5.92 10.55 22.50
CA PHE A 311 -4.65 10.89 23.11
C PHE A 311 -4.82 11.72 24.39
N VAL A 312 -4.06 11.39 25.42
CA VAL A 312 -4.11 12.10 26.71
C VAL A 312 -3.06 13.21 26.72
N CYS A 313 -3.52 14.47 26.84
CA CYS A 313 -2.63 15.62 26.89
C CYS A 313 -2.29 16.02 28.33
N LEU A 314 -1.01 16.20 28.62
CA LEU A 314 -0.57 16.85 29.86
C LEU A 314 -0.68 18.37 29.76
N PRO A 315 -0.88 19.10 30.88
CA PRO A 315 -0.86 20.56 30.87
C PRO A 315 0.48 21.12 30.35
N PHE A 316 0.44 22.27 29.68
CA PHE A 316 1.61 22.96 29.17
C PHE A 316 1.36 24.47 29.07
N THR A 317 2.43 25.23 28.88
CA THR A 317 2.39 26.66 28.54
C THR A 317 2.77 26.88 27.08
N ASP A 318 2.37 28.00 26.48
CA ASP A 318 2.65 28.34 25.07
C ASP A 318 4.11 28.74 24.78
N THR A 319 5.03 28.47 25.72
CA THR A 319 6.47 28.64 25.53
C THR A 319 7.02 27.66 24.49
N GLU A 320 8.25 27.91 24.01
CA GLU A 320 8.91 27.02 23.05
C GLU A 320 9.07 25.61 23.64
N HIS A 321 8.45 24.61 23.01
CA HIS A 321 8.56 23.20 23.40
C HIS A 321 9.85 22.58 22.83
N LEU A 322 10.18 22.92 21.58
CA LEU A 322 11.34 22.41 20.87
C LEU A 322 12.05 23.57 20.17
N THR A 323 13.36 23.66 20.36
CA THR A 323 14.23 24.56 19.58
C THR A 323 15.39 23.76 19.01
N VAL A 324 15.51 23.80 17.69
CA VAL A 324 16.58 23.19 16.91
C VAL A 324 17.37 24.32 16.27
N GLY A 325 18.69 24.35 16.46
CA GLY A 325 19.56 25.40 15.91
C GLY A 325 20.82 24.83 15.27
N HIS A 326 21.02 25.15 14.00
CA HIS A 326 22.14 24.73 13.15
C HIS A 326 22.44 23.23 13.25
N LEU A 327 21.40 22.41 13.33
CA LEU A 327 21.51 20.98 13.61
C LEU A 327 22.00 20.24 12.37
N THR A 328 23.06 19.46 12.55
CA THR A 328 23.57 18.51 11.57
C THR A 328 23.31 17.10 12.08
N VAL A 329 22.55 16.31 11.31
CA VAL A 329 22.18 14.94 11.67
C VAL A 329 22.74 13.95 10.67
N GLY A 330 23.12 12.77 11.15
CA GLY A 330 23.72 11.73 10.34
C GLY A 330 24.23 10.58 11.20
N TYR A 331 24.90 9.64 10.56
CA TYR A 331 25.56 8.51 11.24
C TYR A 331 27.07 8.73 11.21
N GLN A 332 27.76 8.18 10.20
CA GLN A 332 29.17 8.49 9.95
C GLN A 332 29.35 9.75 9.09
N GLU A 333 28.41 9.97 8.17
CA GLU A 333 28.37 11.13 7.29
C GLU A 333 27.11 11.95 7.56
N PRO A 334 27.15 13.29 7.37
CA PRO A 334 25.99 14.15 7.49
C PRO A 334 24.95 13.79 6.44
N VAL A 335 23.72 13.56 6.88
CA VAL A 335 22.55 13.31 6.02
C VAL A 335 21.79 14.62 5.80
N LEU A 336 21.68 15.44 6.85
CA LEU A 336 21.10 16.78 6.78
C LEU A 336 21.98 17.76 7.54
N GLU A 337 22.12 18.96 7.00
CA GLU A 337 22.97 20.01 7.54
C GLU A 337 22.19 21.30 7.79
N ASP A 338 22.65 22.07 8.79
CA ASP A 338 22.18 23.43 9.10
C ASP A 338 20.67 23.60 9.35
N ILE A 339 20.03 22.60 9.96
CA ILE A 339 18.59 22.65 10.23
C ILE A 339 18.32 23.56 11.43
N SER A 340 17.44 24.55 11.24
CA SER A 340 17.01 25.47 12.31
C SER A 340 15.51 25.69 12.30
N PHE A 341 14.83 25.32 13.39
CA PHE A 341 13.40 25.60 13.58
C PHE A 341 13.02 25.58 15.06
N SER A 342 11.85 26.14 15.38
CA SER A 342 11.27 26.05 16.71
C SER A 342 9.78 25.75 16.65
N VAL A 343 9.28 25.10 17.70
CA VAL A 343 7.88 24.69 17.84
C VAL A 343 7.38 25.07 19.22
N LYS A 344 6.28 25.83 19.25
CA LYS A 344 5.64 26.29 20.49
C LYS A 344 4.70 25.26 21.10
N GLY A 345 4.39 25.42 22.39
CA GLY A 345 3.34 24.68 23.06
C GLY A 345 1.99 24.77 22.33
N GLY A 346 1.37 23.63 22.03
CA GLY A 346 0.10 23.52 21.32
C GLY A 346 0.19 23.67 19.80
N GLN A 347 1.38 23.92 19.25
CA GLN A 347 1.56 24.08 17.81
C GLN A 347 1.55 22.71 17.08
N LYS A 348 0.94 22.67 15.91
CA LYS A 348 0.91 21.51 15.02
C LYS A 348 1.81 21.75 13.82
N ALA A 349 3.03 21.23 13.89
CA ALA A 349 4.06 21.35 12.86
C ALA A 349 4.20 20.05 12.08
N VAL A 350 4.36 20.16 10.77
CA VAL A 350 4.59 19.04 9.86
C VAL A 350 5.95 19.21 9.20
N ILE A 351 6.76 18.16 9.21
CA ILE A 351 8.02 18.07 8.48
C ILE A 351 7.76 17.30 7.18
N THR A 352 8.13 17.92 6.07
CA THR A 352 7.99 17.36 4.71
C THR A 352 9.36 17.32 4.03
N GLY A 353 9.52 16.42 3.07
CA GLY A 353 10.77 16.25 2.32
C GLY A 353 10.82 14.88 1.63
N PHE A 354 11.78 14.68 0.73
CA PHE A 354 11.90 13.45 -0.06
C PHE A 354 12.10 12.20 0.81
N ASN A 355 11.70 11.04 0.30
CA ASN A 355 11.99 9.77 0.97
C ASN A 355 13.49 9.50 0.94
N GLY A 356 14.05 9.16 2.11
CA GLY A 356 15.50 8.97 2.26
C GLY A 356 16.29 10.25 2.55
N VAL A 357 15.67 11.44 2.64
CA VAL A 357 16.37 12.69 2.99
C VAL A 357 16.82 12.74 4.47
N GLY A 358 16.43 11.77 5.30
CA GLY A 358 16.86 11.70 6.71
C GLY A 358 15.85 12.22 7.74
N LYS A 359 14.56 12.32 7.40
CA LYS A 359 13.47 12.77 8.31
C LYS A 359 13.42 11.95 9.61
N SER A 360 13.45 10.63 9.49
CA SER A 360 13.49 9.73 10.66
C SER A 360 14.75 9.92 11.48
N THR A 361 15.91 10.10 10.82
CA THR A 361 17.18 10.40 11.51
C THR A 361 17.08 11.71 12.30
N LEU A 362 16.48 12.75 11.73
CA LEU A 362 16.21 14.01 12.43
C LEU A 362 15.35 13.80 13.68
N LEU A 363 14.25 13.06 13.58
CA LEU A 363 13.38 12.79 14.74
C LEU A 363 14.11 11.99 15.82
N LYS A 364 14.85 10.94 15.44
CA LYS A 364 15.67 10.13 16.36
C LYS A 364 16.74 10.99 17.06
N THR A 365 17.35 11.95 16.36
CA THR A 365 18.30 12.91 16.96
C THR A 365 17.60 13.89 17.91
N ILE A 366 16.41 14.39 17.56
CA ILE A 366 15.61 15.26 18.44
C ILE A 366 15.22 14.53 19.74
N MET A 367 14.90 13.25 19.64
CA MET A 367 14.59 12.38 20.78
C MET A 367 15.83 11.95 21.59
N GLY A 368 17.04 12.27 21.11
CA GLY A 368 18.30 11.90 21.76
C GLY A 368 18.69 10.43 21.58
N GLN A 369 18.04 9.68 20.69
CA GLN A 369 18.39 8.30 20.36
C GLN A 369 19.66 8.23 19.50
N ILE A 370 19.91 9.25 18.67
CA ILE A 370 21.11 9.39 17.84
C ILE A 370 21.81 10.71 18.23
N PRO A 371 23.13 10.71 18.48
CA PRO A 371 23.85 11.94 18.78
C PRO A 371 23.87 12.88 17.56
N ALA A 372 23.75 14.18 17.79
CA ALA A 372 23.92 15.17 16.74
C ALA A 372 25.39 15.25 16.32
N LEU A 373 25.66 15.38 15.01
CA LEU A 373 27.02 15.62 14.50
C LEU A 373 27.45 17.09 14.67
N GLY A 374 26.47 18.00 14.73
CA GLY A 374 26.69 19.43 14.95
C GLY A 374 25.39 20.14 15.35
N GLY A 375 25.50 21.35 15.90
CA GLY A 375 24.35 22.13 16.33
C GLY A 375 23.79 21.75 17.70
N ARG A 376 22.55 22.17 17.98
CA ARG A 376 21.88 21.95 19.28
C ARG A 376 20.39 21.67 19.14
N VAL A 377 19.91 20.74 19.97
CA VAL A 377 18.49 20.50 20.23
C VAL A 377 18.19 20.86 21.68
N ARG A 378 17.15 21.65 21.93
CA ARG A 378 16.67 21.98 23.27
C ARG A 378 15.18 21.69 23.38
N LEU A 379 14.83 20.75 24.23
CA LEU A 379 13.46 20.53 24.71
C LEU A 379 13.24 21.34 25.99
N SER A 380 12.06 21.94 26.13
CA SER A 380 11.71 22.65 27.37
C SER A 380 11.48 21.67 28.53
N ALA A 381 11.77 22.08 29.76
CA ALA A 381 11.65 21.22 30.94
C ALA A 381 10.21 20.78 31.24
N GLN A 382 9.21 21.50 30.72
CA GLN A 382 7.80 21.11 30.83
C GLN A 382 7.40 20.02 29.83
N VAL A 383 8.25 19.69 28.86
CA VAL A 383 7.92 18.77 27.79
C VAL A 383 8.01 17.33 28.26
N THR A 384 6.90 16.61 28.11
CA THR A 384 6.85 15.16 28.14
C THR A 384 6.54 14.70 26.73
N ALA A 385 7.57 14.18 26.06
CA ALA A 385 7.49 13.76 24.66
C ALA A 385 7.08 12.29 24.55
N ALA A 386 6.17 11.99 23.63
CA ALA A 386 5.89 10.63 23.19
C ALA A 386 6.24 10.50 21.71
N TYR A 387 6.94 9.42 21.35
CA TYR A 387 7.44 9.19 20.00
C TYR A 387 6.78 7.97 19.38
N PHE A 388 6.24 8.16 18.17
CA PHE A 388 5.75 7.10 17.31
C PHE A 388 6.77 6.86 16.20
N GLU A 389 7.41 5.70 16.26
CA GLU A 389 8.40 5.24 15.27
C GLU A 389 7.73 4.57 14.07
N GLN A 390 8.23 4.88 12.87
CA GLN A 390 7.76 4.26 11.62
C GLN A 390 8.04 2.76 11.58
N GLU A 391 9.18 2.31 12.12
CA GLU A 391 9.61 0.92 12.06
C GLU A 391 8.75 0.05 12.99
N LEU A 392 8.21 -1.07 12.51
CA LEU A 392 7.43 -2.03 13.30
C LEU A 392 8.34 -3.05 14.02
N VAL A 393 9.33 -2.54 14.76
CA VAL A 393 10.20 -3.39 15.59
C VAL A 393 9.48 -3.70 16.91
N TRP A 394 9.36 -4.99 17.21
CA TRP A 394 8.83 -5.52 18.48
C TRP A 394 9.91 -6.36 19.14
N THR A 395 10.08 -6.19 20.46
CA THR A 395 11.10 -6.90 21.25
C THR A 395 10.91 -8.41 21.21
N ASP A 396 9.65 -8.86 21.19
CA ASP A 396 9.28 -10.27 21.03
C ASP A 396 8.04 -10.37 20.13
N GLN A 397 8.21 -11.01 18.97
CA GLN A 397 7.15 -11.18 17.99
C GLN A 397 6.13 -12.28 18.35
N THR A 398 6.46 -13.11 19.36
CA THR A 398 5.60 -14.20 19.82
C THR A 398 4.55 -13.74 20.83
N MET A 399 4.75 -12.56 21.44
CA MET A 399 3.80 -11.96 22.37
C MET A 399 2.53 -11.51 21.67
N THR A 400 1.41 -11.61 22.40
CA THR A 400 0.11 -11.09 21.95
C THR A 400 -0.01 -9.59 22.26
N PRO A 401 -0.82 -8.81 21.52
CA PRO A 401 -1.06 -7.39 21.82
C PRO A 401 -1.51 -7.15 23.27
N ILE A 402 -2.27 -8.08 23.85
CA ILE A 402 -2.68 -8.01 25.26
C ILE A 402 -1.47 -8.09 26.17
N GLN A 403 -0.58 -9.07 25.95
CA GLN A 403 0.63 -9.23 26.76
C GLN A 403 1.56 -8.02 26.64
N VAL A 404 1.77 -7.51 25.41
CA VAL A 404 2.62 -6.34 25.19
C VAL A 404 2.12 -5.12 25.98
N ILE A 405 0.81 -4.83 25.94
CA ILE A 405 0.25 -3.70 26.69
C ILE A 405 0.24 -3.99 28.19
N SER A 406 -0.09 -5.20 28.62
CA SER A 406 -0.07 -5.57 30.04
C SER A 406 1.33 -5.48 30.67
N ASP A 407 2.38 -5.80 29.93
CA ASP A 407 3.77 -5.69 30.41
C ASP A 407 4.23 -4.23 30.50
N LEU A 408 3.77 -3.37 29.57
CA LEU A 408 4.03 -1.93 29.61
C LEU A 408 3.22 -1.19 30.67
N PHE A 409 2.00 -1.68 30.97
CA PHE A 409 1.08 -1.09 31.94
C PHE A 409 0.55 -2.15 32.92
N PRO A 410 1.37 -2.61 33.89
CA PRO A 410 1.00 -3.70 34.81
C PRO A 410 -0.20 -3.41 35.71
N ASP A 411 -0.52 -2.13 35.93
CA ASP A 411 -1.65 -1.68 36.73
C ASP A 411 -3.00 -1.86 36.01
N MET A 412 -2.99 -2.09 34.69
CA MET A 412 -4.20 -2.29 33.90
C MET A 412 -4.68 -3.74 33.94
N THR A 413 -5.98 -3.94 34.12
CA THR A 413 -6.57 -5.27 34.00
C THR A 413 -6.61 -5.71 32.54
N VAL A 414 -6.54 -7.02 32.30
CA VAL A 414 -6.68 -7.60 30.94
C VAL A 414 -7.98 -7.17 30.26
N ARG A 415 -9.04 -6.92 31.03
CA ARG A 415 -10.32 -6.41 30.52
C ARG A 415 -10.18 -5.00 29.96
N GLU A 416 -9.50 -4.11 30.67
CA GLU A 416 -9.24 -2.73 30.21
C GLU A 416 -8.34 -2.74 28.97
N VAL A 417 -7.26 -3.54 28.98
CA VAL A 417 -6.38 -3.69 27.82
C VAL A 417 -7.15 -4.13 26.57
N ARG A 418 -8.01 -5.15 26.69
CA ARG A 418 -8.89 -5.59 25.60
C ARG A 418 -9.83 -4.49 25.12
N GLN A 419 -10.36 -3.68 26.03
CA GLN A 419 -11.25 -2.57 25.70
C GLN A 419 -10.51 -1.48 24.92
N HIS A 420 -9.29 -1.12 25.31
CA HIS A 420 -8.44 -0.16 24.59
C HIS A 420 -8.07 -0.67 23.19
N LEU A 421 -7.65 -1.93 23.08
CA LEU A 421 -7.37 -2.57 21.79
C LEU A 421 -8.59 -2.58 20.88
N ALA A 422 -9.77 -2.96 21.40
CA ALA A 422 -11.01 -2.93 20.65
C ALA A 422 -11.37 -1.51 20.19
N TYR A 423 -11.18 -0.50 21.03
CA TYR A 423 -11.42 0.89 20.68
C TYR A 423 -10.51 1.41 19.56
N CYS A 424 -9.28 0.90 19.50
CA CYS A 424 -8.31 1.17 18.42
C CYS A 424 -8.54 0.30 17.16
N GLY A 425 -9.62 -0.50 17.13
CA GLY A 425 -9.98 -1.32 15.97
C GLY A 425 -9.26 -2.67 15.89
N ILE A 426 -8.70 -3.17 17.00
CA ILE A 426 -8.17 -4.53 17.11
C ILE A 426 -9.27 -5.48 17.59
N SER A 427 -9.59 -6.48 16.78
CA SER A 427 -10.58 -7.51 17.10
C SER A 427 -10.11 -8.42 18.25
N ALA A 428 -11.07 -9.09 18.90
CA ALA A 428 -10.77 -10.04 19.97
C ALA A 428 -9.89 -11.21 19.50
N LYS A 429 -9.98 -11.61 18.22
CA LYS A 429 -9.12 -12.66 17.63
C LYS A 429 -7.68 -12.16 17.50
N GLN A 430 -7.49 -10.98 16.88
CA GLN A 430 -6.17 -10.36 16.69
C GLN A 430 -5.47 -10.09 18.04
N ALA A 431 -6.22 -9.66 19.05
CA ALA A 431 -5.68 -9.39 20.39
C ALA A 431 -5.08 -10.63 21.08
N LEU A 432 -5.43 -11.84 20.63
CA LEU A 432 -4.93 -13.12 21.17
C LEU A 432 -3.89 -13.80 20.26
N GLN A 433 -3.63 -13.24 19.08
CA GLN A 433 -2.64 -13.78 18.15
C GLN A 433 -1.25 -13.17 18.43
N PRO A 434 -0.16 -13.89 18.12
CA PRO A 434 1.19 -13.32 18.20
C PRO A 434 1.33 -12.09 17.30
N ILE A 435 1.99 -11.04 17.80
CA ILE A 435 2.07 -9.75 17.12
C ILE A 435 2.76 -9.83 15.77
N GLY A 436 3.73 -10.74 15.61
CA GLY A 436 4.41 -10.99 14.33
C GLY A 436 3.51 -11.60 13.25
N THR A 437 2.34 -12.15 13.61
CA THR A 437 1.36 -12.68 12.64
C THR A 437 0.36 -11.63 12.17
N LEU A 438 0.31 -10.47 12.83
CA LEU A 438 -0.55 -9.36 12.46
C LEU A 438 -0.01 -8.64 11.23
N SER A 439 -0.89 -8.13 10.38
CA SER A 439 -0.53 -7.25 9.28
C SER A 439 0.10 -5.94 9.79
N GLY A 440 0.88 -5.26 8.94
CA GLY A 440 1.51 -4.00 9.31
C GLY A 440 0.52 -2.96 9.85
N GLY A 441 -0.66 -2.85 9.23
CA GLY A 441 -1.71 -1.92 9.70
C GLY A 441 -2.28 -2.27 11.07
N GLU A 442 -2.42 -3.56 11.39
CA GLU A 442 -2.85 -4.01 12.72
C GLU A 442 -1.77 -3.74 13.77
N GLN A 443 -0.50 -4.01 13.45
CA GLN A 443 0.62 -3.68 14.32
C GLN A 443 0.71 -2.16 14.58
N THR A 444 0.52 -1.34 13.54
CA THR A 444 0.43 0.13 13.67
C THR A 444 -0.70 0.54 14.62
N LYS A 445 -1.89 -0.07 14.52
CA LYS A 445 -3.01 0.19 15.45
C LYS A 445 -2.66 -0.21 16.90
N VAL A 446 -1.91 -1.28 17.11
CA VAL A 446 -1.42 -1.66 18.45
C VAL A 446 -0.43 -0.61 18.98
N LYS A 447 0.51 -0.12 18.17
CA LYS A 447 1.42 0.98 18.56
C LYS A 447 0.67 2.27 18.89
N LEU A 448 -0.32 2.63 18.07
CA LEU A 448 -1.19 3.78 18.35
C LEU A 448 -1.97 3.58 19.65
N CYS A 449 -2.46 2.36 19.93
CA CYS A 449 -3.10 2.03 21.20
C CYS A 449 -2.15 2.27 22.38
N ILE A 450 -0.90 1.81 22.30
CA ILE A 450 0.12 2.08 23.33
C ILE A 450 0.31 3.59 23.51
N LEU A 451 0.40 4.35 22.41
CA LEU A 451 0.56 5.80 22.46
C LEU A 451 -0.63 6.50 23.13
N THR A 452 -1.87 6.01 22.96
CA THR A 452 -3.04 6.59 23.66
C THR A 452 -2.98 6.41 25.18
N LEU A 453 -2.21 5.45 25.68
CA LEU A 453 -2.03 5.18 27.10
C LEU A 453 -0.88 5.98 27.72
N ILE A 454 -0.07 6.67 26.91
CA ILE A 454 1.07 7.48 27.38
C ILE A 454 0.66 8.95 27.38
N PRO A 455 0.47 9.59 28.56
CA PRO A 455 0.20 11.02 28.62
C PRO A 455 1.40 11.83 28.14
N CYS A 456 1.19 12.75 27.21
CA CYS A 456 2.25 13.61 26.68
C CYS A 456 1.74 15.01 26.37
N ASN A 457 2.62 16.00 26.23
CA ASN A 457 2.28 17.33 25.72
C ASN A 457 3.06 17.71 24.45
N LEU A 458 4.00 16.85 24.03
CA LEU A 458 4.62 16.86 22.71
C LEU A 458 4.49 15.45 22.10
N MET A 459 3.78 15.34 20.98
CA MET A 459 3.68 14.11 20.22
C MET A 459 4.53 14.22 18.97
N ILE A 460 5.49 13.30 18.82
CA ILE A 460 6.33 13.21 17.62
C ILE A 460 5.90 11.94 16.87
N MET A 461 5.53 12.06 15.61
CA MET A 461 5.08 10.92 14.81
C MET A 461 5.82 10.83 13.49
N ASP A 462 6.43 9.68 13.24
CA ASP A 462 7.17 9.39 12.01
C ASP A 462 6.32 8.54 11.06
N GLU A 463 5.83 9.13 9.97
CA GLU A 463 4.97 8.51 8.94
C GLU A 463 3.85 7.61 9.50
N PRO A 464 3.01 8.09 10.43
CA PRO A 464 2.05 7.25 11.15
C PRO A 464 0.88 6.76 10.30
N THR A 465 0.75 7.27 9.08
CA THR A 465 -0.27 6.85 8.10
C THR A 465 0.15 5.59 7.34
N ASN A 466 1.42 5.21 7.38
CA ASN A 466 1.91 4.03 6.68
C ASN A 466 1.17 2.77 7.17
N HIS A 467 0.73 1.96 6.21
CA HIS A 467 0.00 0.71 6.42
C HIS A 467 -1.40 0.84 7.05
N LEU A 468 -1.87 2.05 7.40
CA LEU A 468 -3.22 2.27 7.90
C LEU A 468 -4.27 2.23 6.79
N ASP A 469 -5.42 1.64 7.09
CA ASP A 469 -6.61 1.76 6.25
C ASP A 469 -7.22 3.18 6.32
N ILE A 470 -8.06 3.51 5.35
CA ILE A 470 -8.70 4.84 5.21
C ILE A 470 -9.43 5.25 6.51
N GLN A 471 -10.12 4.33 7.17
CA GLN A 471 -10.89 4.62 8.37
C GLN A 471 -9.99 4.96 9.57
N ALA A 472 -8.88 4.22 9.72
CA ALA A 472 -7.88 4.48 10.73
C ALA A 472 -7.11 5.77 10.45
N LYS A 473 -6.81 6.08 9.19
CA LYS A 473 -6.24 7.37 8.79
C LYS A 473 -7.17 8.53 9.16
N ASP A 474 -8.46 8.43 8.84
CA ASP A 474 -9.45 9.46 9.19
C ASP A 474 -9.61 9.63 10.70
N ALA A 475 -9.64 8.53 11.45
CA ALA A 475 -9.70 8.54 12.90
C ALA A 475 -8.46 9.21 13.51
N LEU A 476 -7.26 8.85 13.03
CA LEU A 476 -6.01 9.43 13.48
C LEU A 476 -5.93 10.92 13.15
N LYS A 477 -6.30 11.31 11.92
CA LYS A 477 -6.38 12.71 11.48
C LYS A 477 -7.27 13.52 12.40
N LYS A 478 -8.45 13.00 12.74
CA LYS A 478 -9.38 13.64 13.66
C LYS A 478 -8.79 13.77 15.07
N SER A 479 -8.20 12.70 15.59
CA SER A 479 -7.56 12.70 16.91
C SER A 479 -6.40 13.69 17.02
N LEU A 480 -5.49 13.72 16.03
CA LEU A 480 -4.38 14.67 16.00
C LEU A 480 -4.85 16.11 15.82
N SER A 481 -5.87 16.33 14.99
CA SER A 481 -6.49 17.65 14.82
C SER A 481 -7.17 18.16 16.11
N GLN A 482 -7.65 17.27 16.97
CA GLN A 482 -8.31 17.63 18.24
C GLN A 482 -7.38 17.61 19.45
N PHE A 483 -6.20 16.99 19.34
CA PHE A 483 -5.21 16.96 20.41
C PHE A 483 -4.77 18.40 20.76
N PRO A 484 -4.88 18.82 22.02
CA PRO A 484 -4.57 20.19 22.43
C PRO A 484 -3.06 20.46 22.55
N GLY A 485 -2.25 19.41 22.72
CA GLY A 485 -0.79 19.51 22.85
C GLY A 485 -0.07 19.80 21.54
N THR A 486 1.25 19.85 21.61
CA THR A 486 2.11 20.05 20.44
C THR A 486 2.21 18.76 19.62
N VAL A 487 2.13 18.87 18.30
CA VAL A 487 2.33 17.76 17.36
C VAL A 487 3.47 18.10 16.40
N LEU A 488 4.45 17.21 16.29
CA LEU A 488 5.48 17.23 15.26
C LEU A 488 5.31 15.98 14.40
N LEU A 489 4.74 16.14 13.21
CA LEU A 489 4.41 15.04 12.30
C LEU A 489 5.39 15.01 11.13
N VAL A 490 5.98 13.87 10.82
CA VAL A 490 6.57 13.59 9.51
C VAL A 490 5.53 12.85 8.68
N SER A 491 5.20 13.39 7.51
CA SER A 491 4.30 12.72 6.56
C SER A 491 4.53 13.21 5.14
N HIS A 492 4.46 12.29 4.18
CA HIS A 492 4.43 12.60 2.74
C HIS A 492 3.01 12.77 2.17
N GLU A 493 1.97 12.44 2.96
CA GLU A 493 0.57 12.50 2.51
C GLU A 493 -0.05 13.88 2.77
N GLU A 494 0.01 14.77 1.78
CA GLU A 494 -0.53 16.14 1.92
C GLU A 494 -2.01 16.17 2.33
N SER A 495 -2.83 15.25 1.79
CA SER A 495 -4.25 15.11 2.10
C SER A 495 -4.52 14.82 3.59
N PHE A 496 -3.55 14.21 4.29
CA PHE A 496 -3.66 13.86 5.70
C PHE A 496 -3.52 15.09 6.61
N TYR A 497 -2.51 15.93 6.39
CA TYR A 497 -2.16 17.01 7.32
C TYR A 497 -2.63 18.40 6.91
N ARG A 498 -2.84 18.68 5.62
CA ARG A 498 -3.13 20.04 5.11
C ARG A 498 -4.34 20.71 5.77
N GLY A 499 -5.33 19.93 6.20
CA GLY A 499 -6.55 20.44 6.85
C GLY A 499 -6.38 20.92 8.29
N TRP A 500 -5.28 20.61 8.98
CA TRP A 500 -5.10 20.92 10.41
C TRP A 500 -3.68 21.34 10.81
N ALA A 501 -2.69 21.17 9.93
CA ALA A 501 -1.34 21.64 10.14
C ALA A 501 -1.31 23.19 10.23
N GLN A 502 -0.58 23.71 11.21
CA GLN A 502 -0.42 25.15 11.40
C GLN A 502 0.90 25.67 10.83
N ARG A 503 1.89 24.77 10.68
CA ARG A 503 3.21 25.07 10.13
C ARG A 503 3.72 23.87 9.36
N VAL A 504 4.25 24.11 8.16
CA VAL A 504 4.98 23.12 7.37
C VAL A 504 6.45 23.53 7.36
N ILE A 505 7.33 22.56 7.60
CA ILE A 505 8.78 22.70 7.58
C ILE A 505 9.26 21.80 6.45
N GLU A 506 9.72 22.41 5.36
CA GLU A 506 10.31 21.69 4.23
C GLU A 506 11.79 21.44 4.50
N ILE A 507 12.21 20.19 4.37
CA ILE A 507 13.60 19.76 4.44
C ILE A 507 14.01 19.36 3.02
N SER A 508 14.98 20.08 2.48
CA SER A 508 15.51 19.92 1.12
C SER A 508 16.93 19.41 1.12
#